data_AF-A0A925ZZW2-F1
#
_entry.id   AF-A0A925ZZW2-F1
#
_cell.length_a   1.000
_cell.length_b   1.000
_cell.length_c   1.000
_cell.angle_alpha   90.00
_cell.angle_beta   90.00
_cell.angle_gamma   90.00
#
_symmetry.space_group_name_H-M   'P 1'
#
loop_
_entity.id
_entity.type
_entity.pdbx_description
1 polymer ?
#
loop_
_entity_poly.entity_id
_entity_poly.type
_entity_poly.pdbx_seq_one_letter_code
_entity_poly.pdbx_strand_id
1 'polypeptide(L)'
;MAASLFATSACGTALYKHEVQIIVDDPTGRLGSAPLEVSVFDSRMGTTKEFARKTVGVSSAAAPYTRNFSTTAGVLVGSEPRPDSLEFSVSVPAIIERGFFVLRVKPGVSLSGDATAGYLLHSESEPAGDGPTLQFHYSATPLPDGWALQIRLKVPEP
;
A
#
# COMPACT_ATOMS: atom_id res chain seq x y z
N MET A 1 0.07 52.40 -12.79
CA MET A 1 0.83 51.29 -12.19
C MET A 1 -0.15 50.20 -11.80
N ALA A 2 -0.10 49.06 -12.48
CA ALA A 2 -0.66 47.79 -12.00
C ALA A 2 0.06 46.68 -12.78
N ALA A 3 1.17 46.21 -12.23
CA ALA A 3 1.84 45.03 -12.76
C ALA A 3 1.05 43.81 -12.28
N SER A 4 0.24 43.24 -13.17
CA SER A 4 -0.43 41.97 -12.94
C SER A 4 0.64 40.89 -12.78
N LEU A 5 0.90 40.46 -11.55
CA LEU A 5 1.66 39.26 -11.25
C LEU A 5 0.83 38.06 -11.71
N PHE A 6 1.05 37.62 -12.94
CA PHE A 6 0.67 36.28 -13.35
C PHE A 6 1.50 35.30 -12.51
N ALA A 7 0.93 34.81 -11.41
CA ALA A 7 1.46 33.67 -10.71
C ALA A 7 1.30 32.46 -11.65
N THR A 8 2.33 32.18 -12.44
CA THR A 8 2.42 30.92 -13.18
C THR A 8 2.48 29.82 -12.14
N SER A 9 1.37 29.11 -11.94
CA SER A 9 1.35 27.86 -11.22
C SER A 9 2.25 26.88 -11.97
N ALA A 10 3.49 26.74 -11.54
CA ALA A 10 4.38 25.71 -12.05
C ALA A 10 3.85 24.36 -11.54
N CYS A 11 3.44 23.50 -12.46
CA CYS A 11 3.12 22.11 -12.18
C CYS A 11 4.42 21.32 -12.20
N GLY A 12 4.72 20.64 -11.10
CA GLY A 12 5.87 19.75 -10.95
C GLY A 12 5.43 18.30 -10.71
N THR A 13 6.39 17.39 -10.71
CA THR A 13 6.19 16.01 -10.25
C THR A 13 7.02 15.81 -8.99
N ALA A 14 6.38 15.40 -7.89
CA ALA A 14 7.07 15.03 -6.67
C ALA A 14 7.20 13.51 -6.59
N LEU A 15 8.32 13.06 -6.03
CA LEU A 15 8.56 11.67 -5.64
C LEU A 15 8.49 11.59 -4.11
N TYR A 16 7.54 10.84 -3.60
CA TYR A 16 7.37 10.61 -2.17
C TYR A 16 7.93 9.25 -1.77
N LYS A 17 8.64 9.21 -0.65
CA LYS A 17 9.27 7.99 -0.11
C LYS A 17 8.52 7.50 1.10
N HIS A 18 8.12 6.25 1.06
CA HIS A 18 7.31 5.62 2.10
C HIS A 18 8.02 4.38 2.63
N GLU A 19 7.75 4.09 3.89
CA GLU A 19 8.06 2.80 4.50
C GLU A 19 6.74 2.11 4.82
N VAL A 20 6.68 0.80 4.65
CA VAL A 20 5.54 -0.01 5.09
C VAL A 20 6.01 -1.25 5.82
N GLN A 21 5.34 -1.53 6.93
CA GLN A 21 5.47 -2.74 7.72
C GLN A 21 4.18 -3.54 7.58
N ILE A 22 4.27 -4.77 7.08
CA ILE A 22 3.16 -5.70 6.96
C ILE A 22 3.23 -6.73 8.08
N ILE A 23 2.16 -6.81 8.84
CA ILE A 23 1.91 -7.83 9.85
C ILE A 23 0.72 -8.65 9.38
N VAL A 24 0.90 -9.97 9.26
CA VAL A 24 -0.21 -10.90 9.01
C VAL A 24 -0.73 -11.39 10.36
N ASP A 25 -1.95 -11.00 10.71
CA ASP A 25 -2.62 -11.39 11.94
C ASP A 25 -3.53 -12.59 11.66
N ASP A 26 -3.01 -13.79 11.94
CA ASP A 26 -3.73 -15.07 11.83
C ASP A 26 -3.89 -15.71 13.22
N PRO A 27 -4.86 -15.26 14.03
CA PRO A 27 -5.08 -15.82 15.36
C PRO A 27 -5.53 -17.29 15.32
N THR A 28 -6.04 -17.76 14.18
CA THR A 28 -6.53 -19.13 13.99
C THR A 28 -5.42 -20.12 13.61
N GLY A 29 -4.27 -19.62 13.15
CA GLY A 29 -3.17 -20.44 12.64
C GLY A 29 -3.49 -21.21 11.35
N ARG A 30 -4.56 -20.83 10.64
CA ARG A 30 -5.04 -21.55 9.45
C ARG A 30 -4.10 -21.42 8.25
N LEU A 31 -3.32 -20.35 8.18
CA LEU A 31 -2.36 -20.10 7.10
C LEU A 31 -1.08 -20.92 7.28
N GLY A 32 -1.00 -21.74 8.32
CA GLY A 32 0.17 -22.54 8.67
C GLY A 32 1.06 -21.86 9.69
N SER A 33 2.24 -22.46 9.91
CA SER A 33 3.23 -21.89 10.83
C SER A 33 3.91 -20.68 10.21
N ALA A 34 3.97 -19.58 10.97
CA ALA A 34 4.79 -18.42 10.63
C ALA A 34 6.26 -18.82 10.44
N PRO A 35 7.04 -18.09 9.60
CA PRO A 35 6.65 -16.84 8.94
C PRO A 35 5.97 -17.06 7.58
N LEU A 36 5.09 -16.12 7.19
CA LEU A 36 4.31 -16.18 5.95
C LEU A 36 4.96 -15.32 4.85
N GLU A 37 4.91 -15.79 3.62
CA GLU A 37 5.37 -15.01 2.47
C GLU A 37 4.46 -13.80 2.21
N VAL A 38 5.09 -12.64 2.06
CA VAL A 38 4.40 -11.37 1.79
C VAL A 38 5.19 -10.59 0.76
N SER A 39 4.49 -9.99 -0.19
CA SER A 39 5.08 -9.07 -1.18
C SER A 39 4.31 -7.77 -1.18
N VAL A 40 5.02 -6.63 -1.23
CA VAL A 40 4.41 -5.30 -1.39
C VAL A 40 4.90 -4.74 -2.71
N PHE A 41 4.04 -4.21 -3.57
CA PHE A 41 4.45 -3.60 -4.84
C PHE A 41 3.43 -2.57 -5.33
N ASP A 42 3.81 -1.76 -6.32
CA ASP A 42 2.88 -0.90 -7.03
C ASP A 42 2.29 -1.69 -8.21
N SER A 43 0.97 -1.93 -8.21
CA SER A 43 0.28 -2.66 -9.28
C SER A 43 0.22 -1.88 -10.59
N ARG A 44 0.51 -0.57 -10.58
CA ARG A 44 0.54 0.28 -11.77
C ARG A 44 1.85 0.15 -12.55
N MET A 45 2.87 -0.50 -11.99
CA MET A 45 4.23 -0.53 -12.55
C MET A 45 4.52 -1.70 -13.53
N GLY A 46 3.51 -2.41 -14.05
CA GLY A 46 3.68 -3.44 -15.08
C GLY A 46 3.26 -4.85 -14.63
N THR A 47 3.98 -5.91 -15.05
CA THR A 47 3.59 -7.30 -14.77
C THR A 47 3.61 -7.62 -13.27
N THR A 48 2.45 -7.52 -12.62
CA THR A 48 2.28 -7.64 -11.15
C THR A 48 2.84 -8.93 -10.56
N LYS A 49 2.77 -10.06 -11.30
CA LYS A 49 3.33 -11.35 -10.88
C LYS A 49 4.84 -11.32 -10.70
N GLU A 50 5.55 -10.66 -11.62
CA GLU A 50 7.00 -10.54 -11.53
C GLU A 50 7.41 -9.62 -10.39
N PHE A 51 6.66 -8.53 -10.19
CA PHE A 51 6.90 -7.63 -9.08
C PHE A 51 6.62 -8.29 -7.73
N ALA A 52 5.54 -9.06 -7.58
CA ALA A 52 5.30 -9.84 -6.37
C ALA A 52 6.52 -10.73 -6.06
N ARG A 53 7.00 -11.51 -7.04
CA ARG A 53 8.17 -12.38 -6.87
C ARG A 53 9.47 -11.62 -6.52
N LYS A 54 9.71 -10.46 -7.14
CA LYS A 54 10.92 -9.65 -6.87
C LYS A 54 10.91 -8.98 -5.50
N THR A 55 9.75 -8.91 -4.85
CA THR A 55 9.53 -8.11 -3.65
C THR A 55 9.03 -8.95 -2.48
N VAL A 56 9.16 -10.28 -2.62
CA VAL A 56 8.80 -11.23 -1.60
C VAL A 56 9.75 -11.10 -0.41
N GLY A 57 9.16 -11.12 0.76
CA GLY A 57 9.82 -11.30 2.04
C GLY A 57 8.95 -12.16 2.93
N VAL A 58 9.31 -12.21 4.20
CA VAL A 58 8.59 -13.01 5.20
C VAL A 58 8.06 -12.10 6.30
N SER A 59 6.83 -12.36 6.75
CA SER A 59 6.17 -11.64 7.84
C SER A 59 5.72 -12.60 8.93
N SER A 60 5.83 -12.16 10.17
CA SER A 60 5.21 -12.78 11.34
C SER A 60 4.79 -11.71 12.34
N ALA A 61 3.98 -12.06 13.33
CA ALA A 61 3.59 -11.13 14.39
C ALA A 61 4.80 -10.56 15.16
N ALA A 62 5.87 -11.35 15.32
CA ALA A 62 7.09 -10.94 16.03
C ALA A 62 8.13 -10.26 15.12
N ALA A 63 8.05 -10.48 13.80
CA ALA A 63 8.96 -9.91 12.81
C ALA A 63 8.15 -9.45 11.58
N PRO A 64 7.64 -8.20 11.60
CA PRO A 64 6.90 -7.64 10.47
C PRO A 64 7.77 -7.54 9.21
N TYR A 65 7.17 -7.79 8.05
CA TYR A 65 7.84 -7.56 6.78
C TYR A 65 7.93 -6.06 6.52
N THR A 66 9.14 -5.51 6.43
CA THR A 66 9.36 -4.06 6.22
C THR A 66 9.87 -3.81 4.82
N ARG A 67 9.30 -2.81 4.13
CA ARG A 67 9.71 -2.43 2.78
C ARG A 67 9.60 -0.93 2.54
N ASN A 68 10.57 -0.39 1.80
CA ASN A 68 10.45 0.95 1.24
C ASN A 68 9.78 0.92 -0.15
N PHE A 69 8.95 1.91 -0.42
CA PHE A 69 8.39 2.14 -1.75
C PHE A 69 8.26 3.63 -2.02
N SER A 70 8.00 3.98 -3.28
CA SER A 70 7.84 5.38 -3.67
C SER A 70 6.60 5.56 -4.51
N THR A 71 5.95 6.72 -4.34
CA THR A 71 4.83 7.13 -5.19
C THR A 71 5.18 8.46 -5.86
N THR A 72 4.62 8.68 -7.05
CA THR A 72 4.78 9.95 -7.77
C THR A 72 3.43 10.64 -7.88
N ALA A 73 3.37 11.94 -7.59
CA ALA A 73 2.18 12.74 -7.81
C ALA A 73 2.52 14.07 -8.50
N GLY A 74 1.57 14.58 -9.30
CA GLY A 74 1.62 15.95 -9.77
C GLY A 74 1.38 16.91 -8.61
N VAL A 75 2.26 17.90 -8.46
CA VAL A 75 2.19 18.89 -7.38
C VAL A 75 2.24 20.29 -7.94
N LEU A 76 1.55 21.21 -7.27
CA LEU A 76 1.76 22.63 -7.50
C LEU A 76 2.89 23.11 -6.58
N VAL A 77 3.60 24.16 -7.00
CA VAL A 77 4.56 24.82 -6.10
C VAL A 77 3.84 25.27 -4.82
N GLY A 78 4.32 24.81 -3.66
CA GLY A 78 3.72 25.07 -2.35
C GLY A 78 2.71 24.03 -1.87
N SER A 79 2.49 22.93 -2.61
CA SER A 79 1.69 21.80 -2.14
C SER A 79 2.28 21.13 -0.89
N GLU A 80 1.44 20.41 -0.15
CA GLU A 80 1.86 19.67 1.04
C GLU A 80 3.03 18.71 0.74
N PRO A 81 3.95 18.53 1.71
CA PRO A 81 5.13 17.69 1.53
C PRO A 81 4.79 16.19 1.47
N ARG A 82 3.53 15.81 1.64
CA ARG A 82 3.07 14.42 1.70
C ARG A 82 1.75 14.24 0.95
N PRO A 83 1.52 13.08 0.33
CA PRO A 83 0.25 12.79 -0.32
C PRO A 83 -0.83 12.44 0.72
N ASP A 84 -2.07 12.86 0.46
CA ASP A 84 -3.22 12.58 1.34
C ASP A 84 -3.65 11.11 1.33
N SER A 85 -3.34 10.41 0.23
CA SER A 85 -3.73 9.03 0.00
C SER A 85 -2.59 8.23 -0.61
N LEU A 86 -2.53 6.95 -0.24
CA LEU A 86 -1.58 5.99 -0.78
C LEU A 86 -2.34 4.77 -1.27
N GLU A 87 -1.89 4.26 -2.42
CA GLU A 87 -2.32 2.98 -2.97
C GLU A 87 -1.10 2.12 -3.20
N PHE A 88 -1.16 0.88 -2.74
CA PHE A 88 -0.14 -0.14 -3.01
C PHE A 88 -0.79 -1.52 -2.95
N SER A 89 -0.11 -2.50 -3.53
CA SER A 89 -0.59 -3.87 -3.61
C SER A 89 0.17 -4.77 -2.66
N VAL A 90 -0.54 -5.74 -2.08
CA VAL A 90 0.02 -6.76 -1.21
C VAL A 90 -0.38 -8.14 -1.70
N SER A 91 0.59 -9.03 -1.91
CA SER A 91 0.35 -10.46 -2.17
C SER A 91 0.73 -11.26 -0.94
N VAL A 92 -0.15 -12.16 -0.51
CA VAL A 92 0.06 -13.13 0.56
C VAL A 92 -0.37 -14.49 0.03
N PRO A 93 0.55 -15.28 -0.56
CA PRO A 93 0.20 -16.54 -1.24
C PRO A 93 -0.55 -17.52 -0.35
N ALA A 94 -0.26 -17.54 0.95
CA ALA A 94 -0.96 -18.38 1.92
C ALA A 94 -2.46 -18.05 2.05
N ILE A 95 -2.87 -16.81 1.79
CA ILE A 95 -4.30 -16.42 1.72
C ILE A 95 -4.85 -16.76 0.34
N ILE A 96 -4.16 -16.34 -0.73
CA ILE A 96 -4.55 -16.58 -2.11
C ILE A 96 -3.36 -16.51 -3.07
N GLU A 97 -3.05 -17.62 -3.74
CA GLU A 97 -1.85 -17.72 -4.59
C GLU A 97 -1.98 -17.01 -5.95
N ARG A 98 -3.20 -16.85 -6.45
CA ARG A 98 -3.44 -16.43 -7.84
C ARG A 98 -3.43 -14.91 -8.04
N GLY A 99 -3.34 -14.14 -6.97
CA GLY A 99 -3.54 -12.71 -7.04
C GLY A 99 -2.98 -11.94 -5.84
N PHE A 100 -3.52 -10.75 -5.67
CA PHE A 100 -3.07 -9.77 -4.68
C PHE A 100 -4.23 -8.87 -4.26
N PHE A 101 -4.01 -8.10 -3.20
CA PHE A 101 -4.96 -7.15 -2.66
C PHE A 101 -4.47 -5.72 -2.86
N VAL A 102 -5.36 -4.83 -3.28
CA VAL A 102 -5.06 -3.39 -3.41
C VAL A 102 -5.46 -2.68 -2.14
N LEU A 103 -4.46 -2.17 -1.42
CA LEU A 103 -4.65 -1.42 -0.19
C LEU A 103 -4.70 0.06 -0.52
N ARG A 104 -5.71 0.73 0.01
CA ARG A 104 -5.89 2.18 -0.09
C ARG A 104 -5.99 2.76 1.32
N VAL A 105 -5.10 3.68 1.65
CA VAL A 105 -5.08 4.39 2.94
C VAL A 105 -5.11 5.88 2.72
N LYS A 106 -5.66 6.63 3.68
CA LYS A 106 -5.82 8.09 3.60
C LYS A 106 -5.21 8.81 4.82
N PRO A 107 -3.87 8.76 4.97
CA PRO A 107 -3.18 9.34 6.14
C PRO A 107 -3.32 10.86 6.25
N GLY A 108 -3.63 11.58 5.15
CA GLY A 108 -3.95 13.01 5.20
C GLY A 108 -5.29 13.32 5.90
N VAL A 109 -6.17 12.32 6.03
CA VAL A 109 -7.47 12.46 6.71
C VAL A 109 -7.45 11.84 8.11
N SER A 110 -6.92 10.62 8.23
CA SER A 110 -6.80 9.92 9.51
C SER A 110 -5.49 9.14 9.55
N LEU A 111 -4.74 9.29 10.65
CA LEU A 111 -3.49 8.57 10.85
C LEU A 111 -3.69 7.09 11.18
N SER A 112 -4.91 6.64 11.49
CA SER A 112 -5.21 5.23 11.72
C SER A 112 -6.64 4.88 11.36
N GLY A 113 -6.90 3.61 11.04
CA GLY A 113 -8.25 3.12 10.84
C GLY A 113 -8.31 1.71 10.27
N ASP A 114 -9.53 1.20 10.16
CA ASP A 114 -9.83 -0.05 9.49
C ASP A 114 -10.29 0.21 8.06
N ALA A 115 -9.90 -0.67 7.15
CA ALA A 115 -10.23 -0.60 5.74
C ALA A 115 -10.33 -2.00 5.13
N THR A 116 -10.89 -2.05 3.93
CA THR A 116 -11.09 -3.28 3.17
C THR A 116 -10.33 -3.16 1.85
N ALA A 117 -9.48 -4.13 1.57
CA ALA A 117 -8.74 -4.24 0.31
C ALA A 117 -9.50 -5.14 -0.68
N GLY A 118 -9.56 -4.69 -1.94
CA GLY A 118 -10.13 -5.47 -3.04
C GLY A 118 -9.10 -6.41 -3.65
N TYR A 119 -9.55 -7.57 -4.13
CA TYR A 119 -8.70 -8.57 -4.78
C TYR A 119 -8.56 -8.34 -6.28
N LEU A 120 -7.37 -8.66 -6.80
CA LEU A 120 -7.02 -8.66 -8.21
C LEU A 120 -6.28 -9.94 -8.57
N LEU A 121 -6.61 -10.53 -9.73
CA LEU A 121 -5.76 -11.57 -10.31
C LEU A 121 -4.46 -10.96 -10.83
N HIS A 122 -3.37 -11.72 -10.79
CA HIS A 122 -2.10 -11.31 -11.39
C HIS A 122 -2.17 -11.09 -12.91
N SER A 123 -3.16 -11.68 -13.58
CA SER A 123 -3.43 -11.54 -15.02
C SER A 123 -4.32 -10.35 -15.35
N GLU A 124 -4.86 -9.65 -14.36
CA GLU A 124 -5.84 -8.58 -14.55
C GLU A 124 -5.26 -7.22 -14.18
N SER A 125 -5.74 -6.18 -14.88
CA SER A 125 -5.42 -4.78 -14.61
C SER A 125 -6.51 -4.06 -13.81
N GLU A 126 -7.70 -4.66 -13.70
CA GLU A 126 -8.87 -4.12 -12.99
C GLU A 126 -9.59 -5.22 -12.20
N PRO A 127 -10.28 -4.90 -11.07
CA PRO A 127 -10.85 -5.91 -10.20
C PRO A 127 -11.92 -6.71 -10.93
N ALA A 128 -11.76 -8.03 -11.04
CA ALA A 128 -12.91 -8.91 -11.27
C ALA A 128 -13.89 -8.68 -10.11
N GLY A 129 -15.12 -8.25 -10.43
CA GLY A 129 -16.09 -7.70 -9.48
C GLY A 129 -16.51 -8.61 -8.30
N ASP A 130 -16.11 -9.89 -8.30
CA ASP A 130 -16.50 -10.90 -7.31
C ASP A 130 -15.30 -11.52 -6.55
N GLY A 131 -14.17 -10.82 -6.46
CA GLY A 131 -13.00 -11.28 -5.70
C GLY A 131 -13.19 -11.25 -4.18
N PRO A 132 -12.48 -12.11 -3.40
CA PRO A 132 -12.49 -12.02 -1.94
C PRO A 132 -11.98 -10.66 -1.49
N THR A 133 -12.47 -10.17 -0.35
CA THR A 133 -11.93 -8.95 0.25
C THR A 133 -11.03 -9.29 1.44
N LEU A 134 -10.08 -8.39 1.74
CA LEU A 134 -9.20 -8.53 2.88
C LEU A 134 -9.36 -7.32 3.80
N GLN A 135 -9.82 -7.55 5.02
CA GLN A 135 -9.84 -6.50 6.04
C GLN A 135 -8.43 -6.23 6.56
N PHE A 136 -8.14 -4.98 6.85
CA PHE A 136 -6.88 -4.59 7.47
C PHE A 136 -7.05 -3.36 8.36
N HIS A 137 -6.18 -3.25 9.35
CA HIS A 137 -6.01 -2.03 10.13
C HIS A 137 -4.70 -1.36 9.70
N TYR A 138 -4.70 -0.03 9.61
CA TYR A 138 -3.48 0.74 9.34
C TYR A 138 -3.23 1.78 10.41
N SER A 139 -1.95 2.10 10.60
CA SER A 139 -1.49 3.29 11.30
C SER A 139 -0.38 3.95 10.49
N ALA A 140 -0.31 5.27 10.52
CA ALA A 140 0.60 6.07 9.72
C ALA A 140 1.32 7.08 10.61
N THR A 141 2.63 7.18 10.43
CA THR A 141 3.48 8.20 11.04
C THR A 141 4.09 9.06 9.92
N PRO A 142 4.06 10.39 10.03
CA PRO A 142 4.65 11.25 9.01
C PRO A 142 6.17 11.07 8.94
N LEU A 143 6.69 10.96 7.72
CA LEU A 143 8.12 11.10 7.39
C LEU A 143 8.35 12.48 6.73
N PRO A 144 9.62 12.90 6.52
CA PRO A 144 9.92 14.15 5.82
C PRO A 144 9.26 14.23 4.43
N ASP A 145 9.40 13.17 3.63
CA ASP A 145 8.96 13.13 2.22
C ASP A 145 7.90 12.04 1.96
N GLY A 146 7.15 11.62 2.99
CA GLY A 146 6.13 10.59 2.85
C GLY A 146 5.59 10.07 4.18
N TRP A 147 5.35 8.76 4.25
CA TRP A 147 4.65 8.11 5.36
C TRP A 147 5.33 6.81 5.74
N ALA A 148 5.47 6.56 7.04
CA ALA A 148 5.75 5.24 7.59
C ALA A 148 4.42 4.59 7.96
N LEU A 149 4.09 3.48 7.32
CA LEU A 149 2.83 2.75 7.51
C LEU A 149 3.08 1.45 8.27
N GLN A 150 2.22 1.14 9.22
CA GLN A 150 2.08 -0.21 9.77
C GLN A 150 0.71 -0.75 9.42
N ILE A 151 0.69 -1.86 8.71
CA ILE A 151 -0.52 -2.53 8.21
C ILE A 151 -0.64 -3.88 8.90
N ARG A 152 -1.80 -4.13 9.51
CA ARG A 152 -2.19 -5.42 10.08
C ARG A 152 -3.26 -6.03 9.20
N LEU A 153 -2.91 -7.06 8.44
CA LEU A 153 -3.85 -7.82 7.62
C LEU A 153 -4.63 -8.77 8.52
N LYS A 154 -5.96 -8.65 8.52
CA LYS A 154 -6.85 -9.52 9.29
C LYS A 154 -7.23 -10.71 8.44
N VAL A 155 -6.78 -11.89 8.85
CA VAL A 155 -7.14 -13.13 8.17
C VAL A 155 -8.61 -13.45 8.46
N PRO A 156 -9.49 -13.57 7.45
CA PRO A 156 -10.93 -13.78 7.66
C PRO A 156 -11.21 -15.01 8.54
N GLU A 157 -12.15 -14.91 9.47
CA GLU A 157 -12.66 -16.08 10.21
C GLU A 157 -13.47 -17.00 9.28
N PRO A 158 -13.54 -18.32 9.54
CA PRO A 158 -14.32 -19.27 8.73
C PRO A 158 -15.83 -19.05 8.79
#